data_AF-A0A9Q3K4N1-F1
#
_entry.id   AF-A0A9Q3K4N1-F1
#
_cell.length_a   1.000
_cell.length_b   1.000
_cell.length_c   1.000
_cell.angle_alpha   90.00
_cell.angle_beta   90.00
_cell.angle_gamma   90.00
#
_symmetry.space_group_name_H-M   'P 1'
#
loop_
_entity.id
_entity.type
_entity.pdbx_description
1 polymer ?
#
loop_
_entity_poly.entity_id
_entity_poly.type
_entity_poly.pdbx_seq_one_letter_code
_entity_poly.pdbx_strand_id
1 'polypeptide(L)'
;MKAPECFDGTQPFKVRSFIQSCQLIFHNDPANFSQHREKVLPSTSLLIGRTAKWIEPYLSNLTNQDASYLLSSWTFFESQLFALFGDPNEVRKS
;
A
#
# COMPACT_ATOMS: atom_id res chain seq x y z
N MET A 1 16.23 -7.36 8.85
CA MET A 1 15.37 -7.05 7.69
C MET A 1 15.72 -5.68 7.16
N LYS A 2 15.78 -5.49 5.82
CA LYS A 2 15.90 -4.16 5.23
C LYS A 2 14.55 -3.46 5.39
N ALA A 3 14.54 -2.21 5.87
CA ALA A 3 13.32 -1.43 5.91
C ALA A 3 12.77 -1.28 4.47
N PRO A 4 11.45 -1.36 4.28
CA PRO A 4 10.86 -1.15 2.97
C PRO A 4 11.14 0.28 2.51
N GLU A 5 11.47 0.44 1.23
CA GLU A 5 11.73 1.77 0.67
C GLU A 5 10.44 2.57 0.56
N CYS A 6 10.52 3.87 0.86
CA CYS A 6 9.37 4.76 0.67
C CYS A 6 9.01 4.86 -0.81
N PHE A 7 7.71 4.96 -1.10
CA PHE A 7 7.20 5.03 -2.46
C PHE A 7 6.52 6.36 -2.74
N ASP A 8 7.06 7.13 -3.68
CA ASP A 8 6.58 8.46 -4.03
C ASP A 8 5.65 8.48 -5.26
N GLY A 9 5.53 7.37 -6.01
CA GLY A 9 4.72 7.29 -7.23
C GLY A 9 5.29 8.04 -8.44
N THR A 10 6.56 8.43 -8.44
CA THR A 10 7.21 9.09 -9.61
C THR A 10 7.72 8.10 -10.65
N GLN A 11 8.09 6.89 -10.21
CA GLN A 11 8.62 5.83 -11.07
C GLN A 11 7.63 4.64 -11.08
N PRO A 12 6.82 4.48 -12.14
CA PRO A 12 5.71 3.53 -12.11
C PRO A 12 6.14 2.07 -11.89
N PHE A 13 7.27 1.68 -12.47
CA PHE A 13 7.85 0.34 -12.29
C PHE A 13 8.28 0.02 -10.85
N LYS A 14 8.40 1.01 -9.95
CA LYS A 14 8.74 0.78 -8.54
C LYS A 14 7.56 0.32 -7.69
N VAL A 15 6.31 0.46 -8.16
CA VAL A 15 5.13 0.06 -7.39
C VAL A 15 5.17 -1.44 -7.05
N ARG A 16 5.64 -2.28 -7.97
CA ARG A 16 5.81 -3.72 -7.74
C ARG A 16 6.82 -3.99 -6.63
N SER A 17 8.00 -3.36 -6.70
CA SER A 17 9.04 -3.52 -5.69
C SER A 17 8.58 -3.08 -4.30
N PHE A 18 7.79 -2.01 -4.23
CA PHE A 18 7.17 -1.54 -3.00
C PHE A 18 6.19 -2.58 -2.42
N ILE A 19 5.26 -3.08 -3.24
CA ILE A 19 4.27 -4.10 -2.83
C ILE A 19 4.96 -5.39 -2.38
N GLN A 20 5.94 -5.88 -3.13
CA GLN A 20 6.70 -7.08 -2.78
C GLN A 20 7.46 -6.93 -1.46
N SER A 21 8.03 -5.75 -1.21
CA SER A 21 8.72 -5.46 0.06
C SER A 21 7.75 -5.49 1.23
N CYS A 22 6.55 -4.94 1.07
CA CYS A 22 5.49 -5.00 2.09
C CYS A 22 5.07 -6.46 2.36
N GLN A 23 4.79 -7.23 1.31
CA GLN A 23 4.39 -8.64 1.42
C GLN A 23 5.44 -9.48 2.17
N LEU A 24 6.73 -9.26 1.89
CA LEU A 24 7.81 -9.97 2.58
C LEU A 24 7.80 -9.72 4.09
N ILE A 25 7.53 -8.47 4.51
CA ILE A 25 7.43 -8.09 5.93
C ILE A 25 6.23 -8.79 6.57
N PHE A 26 5.08 -8.77 5.90
CA PHE A 26 3.85 -9.40 6.41
C PHE A 26 4.01 -10.91 6.56
N HIS A 27 4.67 -11.56 5.60
CA HIS A 27 4.94 -13.00 5.65
C HIS A 27 5.93 -13.38 6.76
N ASN A 28 6.85 -12.49 7.12
CA ASN A 28 7.82 -12.74 8.17
C ASN A 28 7.24 -12.53 9.58
N ASP A 29 6.12 -11.79 9.71
CA ASP A 29 5.46 -11.52 10.98
C ASP A 29 3.93 -11.70 10.87
N PRO A 30 3.45 -12.93 10.63
CA PRO A 30 2.03 -13.19 10.42
C PRO A 30 1.17 -12.88 11.65
N ALA A 31 1.76 -12.82 12.86
CA ALA A 31 1.05 -12.50 14.09
C ALA A 31 0.61 -11.03 14.13
N ASN A 32 1.46 -10.11 13.65
CA ASN A 32 1.14 -8.68 13.60
C ASN A 32 0.44 -8.24 12.31
N PHE A 33 0.45 -9.07 11.27
CA PHE A 33 -0.12 -8.76 9.95
C PHE A 33 -1.19 -9.77 9.53
N SER A 34 -2.00 -10.20 10.50
CA SER A 34 -3.04 -11.22 10.29
C SER A 34 -4.25 -10.68 9.52
N GLN A 35 -4.59 -9.40 9.75
CA GLN A 35 -5.73 -8.73 9.15
C GLN A 35 -5.29 -7.79 8.02
N HIS A 36 -6.17 -7.56 7.05
CA HIS A 36 -5.90 -6.65 5.94
C HIS A 36 -5.59 -5.22 6.40
N ARG A 37 -6.31 -4.70 7.41
CA ARG A 37 -6.07 -3.36 7.97
C ARG A 37 -4.67 -3.24 8.59
N GLU A 38 -4.20 -4.29 9.25
CA GLU A 38 -2.86 -4.36 9.86
C GLU A 38 -1.75 -4.32 8.79
N LYS A 39 -2.05 -4.71 7.55
CA LYS A 39 -1.15 -4.58 6.40
C LYS A 39 -1.19 -3.20 5.79
N VAL A 40 -2.39 -2.67 5.55
CA VAL A 40 -2.56 -1.40 4.83
C VAL A 40 -2.01 -0.22 5.62
N LEU A 41 -2.33 -0.10 6.91
CA LEU A 41 -1.93 1.08 7.68
C LEU A 41 -0.40 1.29 7.72
N PRO A 42 0.42 0.27 8.04
CA PRO A 42 1.87 0.42 7.98
C PRO A 42 2.39 0.67 6.56
N SER A 43 1.77 0.12 5.52
CA SER A 43 2.14 0.46 4.15
C SER A 43 1.84 1.92 3.78
N THR A 44 0.75 2.50 4.31
CA THR A 44 0.44 3.92 4.06
C THR A 44 1.48 4.88 4.64
N SER A 45 2.16 4.52 5.74
CA SER A 45 3.20 5.37 6.33
C SER A 45 4.48 5.44 5.50
N LEU A 46 4.65 4.51 4.56
CA LEU A 46 5.77 4.45 3.61
C LEU A 46 5.46 5.20 2.31
N LEU A 47 4.24 5.71 2.15
CA LEU A 47 3.87 6.55 1.02
C LEU A 47 4.36 7.97 1.28
N ILE A 48 4.99 8.58 0.28
CA ILE A 48 5.55 9.93 0.36
C ILE A 48 5.17 10.75 -0.89
N GLY A 49 5.39 12.07 -0.88
CA GLY A 49 5.15 12.89 -2.07
C GLY A 49 3.70 12.81 -2.58
N ARG A 50 3.50 12.41 -3.84
CA ARG A 50 2.15 12.37 -4.46
C ARG A 50 1.29 11.20 -3.98
N THR A 51 1.89 10.07 -3.58
CA THR A 51 1.13 8.94 -3.04
C THR A 51 0.62 9.27 -1.63
N ALA A 52 1.42 9.99 -0.83
CA ALA A 52 0.98 10.54 0.46
C ALA A 52 -0.23 11.46 0.32
N LYS A 53 -0.19 12.41 -0.62
CA LYS A 53 -1.33 13.31 -0.91
C LYS A 53 -2.59 12.55 -1.35
N TRP A 54 -2.43 11.46 -2.09
CA TRP A 54 -3.56 10.63 -2.51
C TRP A 54 -4.20 9.88 -1.34
N ILE A 55 -3.39 9.35 -0.41
CA ILE A 55 -3.91 8.55 0.71
C ILE A 55 -4.45 9.41 1.87
N GLU A 56 -3.99 10.66 1.99
CA GLU A 56 -4.32 11.59 3.08
C GLU A 56 -5.83 11.70 3.39
N PRO A 57 -6.74 11.87 2.42
CA PRO A 57 -8.18 12.01 2.72
C PRO A 57 -8.78 10.77 3.37
N TYR A 58 -8.22 9.59 3.09
CA TYR A 58 -8.63 8.33 3.70
C TYR A 58 -8.11 8.24 5.13
N LEU A 59 -6.89 8.71 5.38
CA LEU A 59 -6.27 8.71 6.71
C LEU A 59 -6.94 9.71 7.67
N SER A 60 -7.40 10.86 7.17
CA SER A 60 -8.15 11.83 7.98
C SER A 60 -9.44 11.26 8.59
N ASN A 61 -9.94 10.13 8.07
CA ASN A 61 -11.15 9.45 8.51
C ASN A 61 -10.89 8.15 9.29
N LEU A 62 -9.67 7.92 9.79
CA LEU A 62 -9.27 6.67 10.47
C LEU A 62 -10.13 6.27 11.68
N THR A 63 -10.73 7.26 12.36
CA THR A 63 -11.56 7.09 13.56
C THR A 63 -13.02 6.80 13.25
N ASN A 64 -13.48 7.08 12.02
CA ASN A 64 -14.81 6.65 11.59
C ASN A 64 -14.77 5.14 11.34
N GLN A 65 -15.68 4.42 12.01
CA GLN A 65 -15.76 2.96 11.95
C GLN A 65 -16.03 2.44 10.53
N ASP A 66 -16.62 3.28 9.67
CA ASP A 66 -16.68 3.12 8.21
C ASP A 66 -15.34 3.49 7.55
N ALA A 67 -14.26 2.90 8.07
CA ALA A 67 -12.94 3.06 7.46
C ALA A 67 -13.05 2.64 5.98
N SER A 68 -12.74 3.58 5.09
CA SER A 68 -12.82 3.40 3.64
C SER A 68 -12.31 2.02 3.24
N TYR A 69 -13.00 1.36 2.31
CA TYR A 69 -12.63 0.03 1.80
C TYR A 69 -11.14 -0.04 1.36
N LEU A 70 -10.56 1.10 1.00
CA LEU A 70 -9.12 1.28 0.75
C LEU A 70 -8.23 0.92 1.94
N LEU A 71 -8.60 1.30 3.16
CA LEU A 71 -7.80 1.08 4.37
C LEU A 71 -8.05 -0.28 5.02
N SER A 72 -9.17 -0.94 4.69
CA SER A 72 -9.57 -2.22 5.29
C SER A 72 -9.29 -3.42 4.38
N SER A 73 -8.95 -3.22 3.11
CA SER A 73 -8.67 -4.28 2.14
C SER A 73 -7.31 -4.10 1.47
N TRP A 74 -6.36 -4.99 1.78
CA TRP A 74 -5.05 -5.03 1.13
C TRP A 74 -5.17 -5.15 -0.39
N THR A 75 -6.06 -6.01 -0.87
CA THR A 75 -6.23 -6.26 -2.31
C THR A 75 -6.76 -5.03 -3.02
N PHE A 76 -7.68 -4.29 -2.39
CA PHE A 76 -8.19 -3.04 -2.96
C PHE A 76 -7.15 -1.93 -2.91
N PHE A 77 -6.42 -1.77 -1.80
CA PHE A 77 -5.28 -0.86 -1.68
C PHE A 77 -4.24 -1.09 -2.79
N GLU A 78 -3.78 -2.33 -2.93
CA GLU A 78 -2.81 -2.73 -3.96
C GLU A 78 -3.34 -2.42 -5.36
N SER A 79 -4.59 -2.79 -5.66
CA SER A 79 -5.19 -2.54 -6.97
C SER A 79 -5.24 -1.05 -7.31
N GLN A 80 -5.62 -0.20 -6.36
CA GLN A 80 -5.66 1.25 -6.56
C GLN A 80 -4.25 1.84 -6.72
N LEU A 81 -3.26 1.35 -5.96
CA LEU A 81 -1.87 1.76 -6.08
C LEU A 81 -1.35 1.52 -7.51
N PHE A 82 -1.60 0.33 -8.06
CA PHE A 82 -1.25 -0.02 -9.43
C PHE A 82 -2.04 0.80 -10.46
N ALA A 83 -3.34 1.00 -10.25
CA ALA A 83 -4.17 1.75 -11.19
C ALA A 83 -3.75 3.22 -11.32
N LEU A 84 -3.28 3.84 -10.23
CA LEU A 84 -2.94 5.26 -10.18
C LEU A 84 -1.45 5.54 -10.41
N PHE A 85 -0.57 4.62 -10.00
CA PHE A 85 0.88 4.83 -9.99
C PHE A 85 1.66 3.71 -10.68
N GLY A 86 1.02 2.67 -11.17
CA GLY A 86 1.68 1.59 -11.92
C GLY A 86 1.91 1.94 -13.38
N ASP A 87 2.75 1.15 -14.04
CA ASP A 87 2.97 1.27 -15.47
C ASP A 87 1.76 0.67 -16.22
N PRO A 88 1.06 1.44 -17.07
CA PRO A 88 -0.10 0.94 -17.80
C PRO A 88 0.23 -0.19 -18.77
N ASN A 89 1.49 -0.34 -19.17
CA ASN A 89 1.96 -1.40 -20.07
C ASN A 89 2.48 -2.63 -19.32
N GLU A 90 2.57 -2.56 -17.99
CA GLU A 90 3.00 -3.70 -17.18
C GLU A 90 1.85 -4.72 -17.09
N VAL A 91 2.03 -5.86 -17.75
CA VAL A 91 1.11 -6.99 -17.62
C VAL A 91 1.09 -7.42 -16.16
N ARG A 92 -0.08 -7.34 -15.51
CA ARG A 92 -0.32 -7.93 -14.18
C ARG A 92 -0.10 -9.44 -14.27
N LYS A 93 1.12 -9.91 -14.01
CA LYS A 93 1.39 -11.32 -13.73
C LYS A 93 0.77 -11.63 -12.37
N SER A 94 -0.40 -12.26 -12.42
CA SER A 94 -1.15 -12.88 -11.32
C SER A 94 -0.41 -14.08 -10.75
#